data_AF-A0A930K6D5-F1
#
_entry.id   AF-A0A930K6D5-F1
#
_cell.length_a   1.000
_cell.length_b   1.000
_cell.length_c   1.000
_cell.angle_alpha   90.00
_cell.angle_beta   90.00
_cell.angle_gamma   90.00
#
_symmetry.space_group_name_H-M   'P 1'
#
loop_
_entity.id
_entity.type
_entity.pdbx_description
1 polymer ?
#
loop_
_entity_poly.entity_id
_entity_poly.type
_entity_poly.pdbx_seq_one_letter_code
_entity_poly.pdbx_strand_id
1 'polypeptide(L)'
;MIRKLYTFLAVAALMLSSCKKGLQDKPKADSHDIKTIPTEITDKGDQAVKNANKRDAGFISNRVNEVTLTIPCLGVVNIDNLDLLPPPNEISKKDSTIIKQLNNGEVFLLQPGTKGIMLTDAGSKLLVRFQMGELWVWKSATK
;
A
#
# COMPACT_ATOMS: atom_id res chain seq x y z
N MET A 1 -20.12 52.96 -16.76
CA MET A 1 -18.72 52.81 -17.23
C MET A 1 -17.83 53.70 -16.36
N ILE A 2 -17.07 53.04 -15.49
CA ILE A 2 -15.82 53.39 -14.77
C ILE A 2 -15.42 54.88 -14.71
N ARG A 3 -15.48 55.44 -13.49
CA ARG A 3 -14.92 56.75 -13.13
C ARG A 3 -13.51 56.56 -12.57
N LYS A 4 -12.52 57.14 -13.28
CA LYS A 4 -11.17 57.51 -12.82
C LYS A 4 -11.22 58.27 -11.47
N LEU A 5 -10.23 58.39 -10.60
CA LEU A 5 -8.88 57.83 -10.38
C LEU A 5 -8.31 58.65 -9.18
N TYR A 6 -7.42 58.04 -8.38
CA TYR A 6 -6.38 58.63 -7.51
C TYR A 6 -6.67 59.17 -6.09
N THR A 7 -6.17 58.37 -5.12
CA THR A 7 -5.30 58.65 -3.97
C THR A 7 -5.61 59.81 -3.01
N PHE A 8 -5.72 59.48 -1.72
CA PHE A 8 -4.93 60.12 -0.66
C PHE A 8 -4.67 59.14 0.51
N LEU A 9 -3.39 59.04 0.89
CA LEU A 9 -2.89 58.43 2.12
C LEU A 9 -3.45 59.18 3.33
N ALA A 10 -3.86 58.45 4.37
CA ALA A 10 -3.90 58.97 5.73
C ALA A 10 -3.58 57.83 6.71
N VAL A 11 -2.32 57.75 7.12
CA VAL A 11 -1.87 56.93 8.25
C VAL A 11 -2.31 57.65 9.52
N ALA A 12 -3.20 57.02 10.30
CA ALA A 12 -3.52 57.46 11.65
C ALA A 12 -2.99 56.44 12.65
N ALA A 13 -1.85 56.77 13.25
CA ALA A 13 -1.31 56.08 14.42
C ALA A 13 -2.11 56.53 15.67
N LEU A 14 -2.68 55.59 16.42
CA LEU A 14 -3.18 55.84 17.77
C LEU A 14 -2.75 54.73 18.73
N MET A 15 -1.61 55.00 19.35
CA MET A 15 -1.30 54.92 20.79
C MET A 15 -1.70 53.66 21.58
N LEU A 16 -0.64 52.96 21.98
CA LEU A 16 -0.54 51.97 23.04
C LEU A 16 -1.13 52.46 24.35
N SER A 17 -2.18 51.80 24.86
CA SER A 17 -2.59 51.91 26.25
C SER A 17 -1.84 50.89 27.11
N SER A 18 -1.01 51.44 27.98
CA SER A 18 -0.17 50.77 28.96
C SER A 18 -1.01 50.13 30.06
N CYS A 19 -0.92 48.81 30.26
CA CYS A 19 -1.20 48.20 31.55
C CYS A 19 0.11 48.06 32.33
N LYS A 20 0.38 49.02 33.21
CA LYS A 20 1.38 48.86 34.27
C LYS A 20 0.88 47.85 35.29
N LYS A 21 1.58 46.74 35.45
CA LYS A 21 1.58 45.96 36.69
C LYS A 21 2.98 45.41 36.97
N GLY A 22 3.54 45.86 38.09
CA GLY A 22 4.52 45.15 38.92
C GLY A 22 5.86 44.80 38.30
N LEU A 23 6.92 45.48 38.74
CA LEU A 23 8.26 44.93 38.72
C LEU A 23 8.25 43.64 39.57
N GLN A 24 8.26 42.48 38.91
CA GLN A 24 8.50 41.21 39.58
C GLN A 24 9.94 40.80 39.27
N ASP A 25 10.72 40.59 40.32
CA ASP A 25 12.10 40.15 40.24
C ASP A 25 12.26 38.95 39.31
N LYS A 26 13.32 38.97 38.50
CA LYS A 26 13.75 37.82 37.71
C LYS A 26 13.84 36.60 38.63
N PRO A 27 13.13 35.49 38.37
CA PRO A 27 13.53 34.22 38.94
C PRO A 27 14.95 33.96 38.43
N LYS A 28 15.91 33.82 39.36
CA LYS A 28 17.21 33.23 39.03
C LYS A 28 16.89 31.92 38.32
N ALA A 29 17.37 31.77 37.08
CA ALA A 29 17.33 30.50 36.40
C ALA A 29 18.13 29.53 37.26
N ASP A 30 17.43 28.75 38.07
CA ASP A 30 18.00 27.57 38.69
C ASP A 30 18.27 26.63 37.52
N SER A 31 19.53 26.61 37.09
CA SER A 31 20.00 25.71 36.07
C SER A 31 19.96 24.31 36.67
N HIS A 32 18.78 23.71 36.70
CA HIS A 32 18.69 22.28 36.79
C HIS A 32 19.37 21.75 35.53
N ASP A 33 20.55 21.16 35.73
CA ASP A 33 21.27 20.37 34.75
C ASP A 33 20.25 19.44 34.08
N ILE A 34 19.79 19.81 32.89
CA ILE A 34 18.96 18.95 32.08
C ILE A 34 19.91 17.85 31.63
N LYS A 35 19.93 16.74 32.39
CA LYS A 35 20.53 15.50 31.93
C LYS A 35 19.71 15.02 30.74
N THR A 36 20.09 15.49 29.55
CA THR A 36 19.60 14.94 28.30
C THR A 36 20.15 13.52 28.23
N ILE A 37 19.31 12.53 28.55
CA ILE A 37 19.64 11.13 28.32
C ILE A 37 19.65 10.95 26.80
N PRO A 38 20.77 10.60 26.16
CA PRO A 38 20.76 10.28 24.75
C PRO A 38 19.95 9.00 24.56
N THR A 39 18.71 9.14 24.10
CA THR A 39 17.98 7.99 23.56
C THR A 39 18.62 7.67 22.22
N GLU A 40 19.46 6.64 22.21
CA GLU A 40 19.91 6.01 20.98
C GLU A 40 18.66 5.62 20.19
N ILE A 41 18.36 6.33 19.10
CA ILE A 41 17.28 5.94 18.19
C ILE A 41 17.83 4.75 17.41
N THR A 42 17.73 3.56 18.01
CA THR A 42 17.97 2.32 17.30
C THR A 42 16.82 2.17 16.30
N ASP A 43 17.08 2.48 15.02
CA ASP A 43 16.14 2.29 13.90
C ASP A 43 15.62 0.82 13.83
N LYS A 44 16.32 -0.08 14.52
CA LYS A 44 15.94 -1.45 14.79
C LYS A 44 15.34 -1.61 16.19
N GLY A 45 14.19 -0.96 16.45
CA GLY A 45 13.36 -1.31 17.60
C GLY A 45 13.06 -2.81 17.66
N ASP A 46 12.85 -3.33 18.88
CA ASP A 46 12.65 -4.76 19.17
C ASP A 46 11.70 -5.40 18.16
N GLN A 47 12.20 -6.42 17.46
CA GLN A 47 11.45 -7.12 16.42
C GLN A 47 10.16 -7.73 16.98
N ALA A 48 10.14 -8.11 18.26
CA ALA A 48 8.94 -8.59 18.94
C ALA A 48 7.89 -7.48 19.08
N VAL A 49 8.30 -6.27 19.46
CA VAL A 49 7.42 -5.09 19.55
C VAL A 49 6.92 -4.67 18.17
N LYS A 50 7.78 -4.67 17.14
CA LYS A 50 7.38 -4.42 15.75
C LYS A 50 6.35 -5.45 15.26
N ASN A 51 6.52 -6.72 15.63
CA ASN A 51 5.60 -7.79 15.27
C ASN A 51 4.27 -7.72 16.03
N ALA A 52 4.29 -7.34 17.33
CA ALA A 52 3.09 -7.08 18.11
C ALA A 52 2.29 -5.91 17.52
N ASN A 53 2.94 -4.78 17.27
CA ASN A 53 2.30 -3.61 16.67
C ASN A 53 1.70 -3.89 15.28
N LYS A 54 2.36 -4.72 14.46
CA LYS A 54 1.79 -5.15 13.17
C LYS A 54 0.54 -6.02 13.34
N ARG A 55 0.55 -6.96 14.29
CA ARG A 55 -0.62 -7.81 14.60
C ARG A 55 -1.77 -6.97 15.16
N ASP A 56 -1.48 -6.08 16.09
CA ASP A 56 -2.48 -5.28 16.81
C ASP A 56 -3.09 -4.17 15.93
N ALA A 57 -2.32 -3.62 14.99
CA ALA A 57 -2.81 -2.68 13.99
C ALA A 57 -3.55 -3.37 12.81
N GLY A 58 -3.77 -4.70 12.87
CA GLY A 58 -4.51 -5.43 11.85
C GLY A 58 -3.76 -5.59 10.52
N PHE A 59 -2.46 -5.30 10.46
CA PHE A 59 -1.65 -5.57 9.28
C PHE A 59 -1.34 -7.06 9.20
N ILE A 60 -2.23 -7.80 8.55
CA ILE A 60 -1.97 -9.18 8.14
C ILE A 60 -0.91 -9.14 7.04
N SER A 61 0.37 -9.16 7.42
CA SER A 61 1.48 -9.40 6.50
C SER A 61 1.53 -10.89 6.17
N ASN A 62 0.57 -11.39 5.39
CA ASN A 62 0.54 -12.76 4.85
C ASN A 62 1.59 -12.97 3.73
N ARG A 63 2.82 -12.49 3.92
CA ARG A 63 3.94 -12.75 3.00
C ARG A 63 4.21 -14.26 2.84
N VAL A 64 3.81 -15.06 3.82
CA VAL A 64 3.92 -16.53 3.77
C VAL A 64 3.06 -17.13 2.65
N ASN A 65 1.94 -16.48 2.30
CA ASN A 65 1.03 -16.96 1.27
C ASN A 65 1.09 -16.08 0.00
N GLU A 66 2.01 -15.12 -0.07
CA GLU A 66 2.22 -14.34 -1.29
C GLU A 66 2.89 -15.24 -2.33
N VAL A 67 2.24 -15.38 -3.48
CA VAL A 67 2.77 -16.10 -4.63
C VAL A 67 3.14 -15.08 -5.71
N THR A 68 4.25 -15.34 -6.39
CA THR A 68 4.67 -14.58 -7.56
C THR A 68 4.74 -15.53 -8.74
N LEU A 69 4.07 -15.18 -9.84
CA LEU A 69 4.15 -15.96 -11.06
C LEU A 69 5.54 -15.83 -11.67
N THR A 70 6.17 -16.96 -11.97
CA THR A 70 7.52 -17.00 -12.57
C THR A 70 7.48 -17.18 -14.08
N ILE A 71 6.38 -17.72 -14.62
CA ILE A 71 6.15 -17.95 -16.04
C ILE A 71 4.74 -17.46 -16.44
N PRO A 72 4.50 -17.14 -17.72
CA PRO A 72 3.16 -16.82 -18.19
C PRO A 72 2.25 -18.04 -18.01
N CYS A 73 1.04 -17.84 -17.49
CA CYS A 73 0.07 -18.91 -17.33
C CYS A 73 -1.37 -18.40 -17.49
N LEU A 74 -2.30 -19.33 -17.69
CA LEU A 74 -3.72 -19.03 -17.68
C LEU A 74 -4.28 -19.23 -16.27
N GLY A 75 -5.15 -18.31 -15.86
CA GLY A 75 -5.98 -18.44 -14.66
C GLY A 75 -7.44 -18.50 -15.04
N VAL A 76 -8.24 -19.23 -14.26
CA VAL A 76 -9.69 -19.37 -14.48
C VAL A 76 -10.48 -19.11 -13.23
N VAL A 77 -11.70 -18.60 -13.39
CA VAL A 77 -12.62 -18.41 -12.25
C VAL A 77 -13.15 -19.76 -11.74
N ASN A 78 -13.51 -20.67 -12.67
CA ASN A 78 -14.00 -22.02 -12.33
C ASN A 78 -12.89 -23.06 -12.53
N ILE A 79 -12.56 -23.81 -11.47
CA ILE A 79 -11.53 -24.86 -11.47
C ILE A 79 -11.76 -25.93 -12.54
N ASP A 80 -13.01 -26.27 -12.85
CA ASP A 80 -13.37 -27.31 -13.83
C ASP A 80 -12.88 -26.95 -15.24
N ASN A 81 -12.74 -25.66 -15.52
CA ASN A 81 -12.27 -25.17 -16.80
C ASN A 81 -10.75 -25.19 -16.92
N LEU A 82 -10.01 -25.32 -15.81
CA LEU A 82 -8.55 -25.20 -15.81
C LEU A 82 -7.87 -26.36 -16.56
N ASP A 83 -8.48 -27.54 -16.52
CA ASP A 83 -7.98 -28.75 -17.21
C ASP A 83 -8.26 -28.73 -18.71
N LEU A 84 -9.19 -27.87 -19.15
CA LEU A 84 -9.63 -27.76 -20.55
C LEU A 84 -8.80 -26.74 -21.34
N LEU A 85 -7.94 -25.98 -20.66
CA LEU A 85 -7.14 -24.95 -21.29
C LEU A 85 -5.89 -25.53 -21.94
N PRO A 86 -5.53 -25.07 -23.15
CA PRO A 86 -4.27 -25.42 -23.75
C PRO A 86 -3.11 -24.78 -22.98
N PRO A 87 -1.90 -25.34 -23.15
CA PRO A 87 -0.68 -24.72 -22.65
C PRO A 87 -0.55 -23.25 -23.12
N PRO A 88 -0.06 -22.33 -22.26
CA PRO A 88 0.07 -20.91 -22.62
C PRO A 88 0.89 -20.63 -23.89
N ASN A 89 1.85 -21.50 -24.20
CA ASN A 89 2.69 -21.46 -25.40
C ASN A 89 1.99 -21.96 -26.67
N GLU A 90 0.86 -22.64 -26.54
CA GLU A 90 0.06 -23.19 -27.66
C GLU A 90 -1.18 -22.35 -27.96
N ILE A 91 -1.42 -21.27 -27.19
CA ILE A 91 -2.54 -20.35 -27.45
C ILE A 91 -2.31 -19.66 -28.79
N SER A 92 -3.03 -20.13 -29.81
CA SER A 92 -3.13 -19.44 -31.08
C SER A 92 -3.96 -18.18 -30.93
N LYS A 93 -3.50 -17.05 -31.49
CA LYS A 93 -4.28 -15.80 -31.61
C LYS A 93 -5.58 -15.96 -32.42
N LYS A 94 -5.82 -17.14 -33.01
CA LYS A 94 -7.02 -17.47 -33.78
C LYS A 94 -7.95 -18.44 -33.06
N ASP A 95 -7.62 -18.87 -31.85
CA ASP A 95 -8.51 -19.73 -31.07
C ASP A 95 -9.72 -18.94 -30.57
N SER A 96 -10.82 -19.04 -31.32
CA SER A 96 -12.05 -18.30 -31.04
C SER A 96 -12.69 -18.67 -29.70
N THR A 97 -12.40 -19.86 -29.16
CA THR A 97 -12.97 -20.32 -27.88
C THR A 97 -12.28 -19.60 -26.73
N ILE A 98 -10.95 -19.58 -26.69
CA ILE A 98 -10.19 -18.87 -25.66
C ILE A 98 -10.43 -17.37 -25.73
N ILE A 99 -10.51 -16.80 -26.93
CA ILE A 99 -10.80 -15.37 -27.09
C ILE A 99 -12.16 -15.03 -26.47
N LYS A 100 -13.18 -15.87 -26.66
CA LYS A 100 -14.50 -15.67 -26.02
C LYS A 100 -14.40 -15.77 -24.50
N GLN A 101 -13.70 -16.78 -23.98
CA GLN A 101 -13.55 -16.95 -22.52
C GLN A 101 -12.77 -15.80 -21.87
N LEU A 102 -11.74 -15.27 -22.55
CA LEU A 102 -11.02 -14.07 -22.13
C LEU A 102 -11.96 -12.85 -22.11
N ASN A 103 -12.75 -12.66 -23.17
CA ASN A 103 -13.68 -11.53 -23.26
C ASN A 103 -14.81 -11.61 -22.22
N ASN A 104 -15.23 -12.82 -21.84
CA ASN A 104 -16.22 -13.04 -20.80
C ASN A 104 -15.65 -12.91 -19.38
N GLY A 105 -14.33 -12.80 -19.22
CA GLY A 105 -13.68 -12.79 -17.90
C GLY A 105 -13.73 -14.16 -17.19
N GLU A 106 -13.85 -15.25 -17.95
CA GLU A 106 -13.81 -16.62 -17.41
C GLU A 106 -12.37 -17.12 -17.30
N VAL A 107 -11.52 -16.67 -18.22
CA VAL A 107 -10.10 -17.00 -18.35
C VAL A 107 -9.31 -15.70 -18.34
N PHE A 108 -8.10 -15.74 -17.78
CA PHE A 108 -7.18 -14.60 -17.71
C PHE A 108 -5.78 -15.04 -18.12
N LEU A 109 -5.12 -14.21 -18.92
CA LEU A 109 -3.71 -14.39 -19.26
C LEU A 109 -2.85 -13.65 -18.22
N LEU A 110 -2.17 -14.42 -17.37
CA LEU A 110 -1.36 -13.89 -16.28
C LEU A 110 0.11 -13.80 -16.71
N GLN A 111 0.74 -12.67 -16.41
CA GLN A 111 2.13 -12.40 -16.78
C GLN A 111 3.10 -12.76 -15.63
N PRO A 112 4.35 -13.13 -15.95
CA PRO A 112 5.42 -13.23 -14.95
C PRO A 112 5.53 -11.97 -14.10
N GLY A 113 5.86 -12.12 -12.83
CA GLY A 113 5.94 -11.04 -11.85
C GLY A 113 4.58 -10.63 -11.27
N THR A 114 3.47 -11.13 -11.79
CA THR A 114 2.15 -10.90 -11.17
C THR A 114 2.12 -11.54 -9.78
N LYS A 115 1.72 -10.75 -8.80
CA LYS A 115 1.64 -11.15 -7.39
C LYS A 115 0.19 -11.42 -7.01
N GLY A 116 0.00 -12.43 -6.16
CA GLY A 116 -1.29 -12.75 -5.58
C GLY A 116 -1.15 -13.39 -4.21
N ILE A 117 -2.27 -13.57 -3.52
CA ILE A 117 -2.34 -14.25 -2.24
C ILE A 117 -2.95 -15.62 -2.44
N MET A 118 -2.21 -16.68 -2.13
CA MET A 118 -2.71 -18.04 -2.15
C MET A 118 -3.81 -18.20 -1.08
N LEU A 119 -4.98 -18.64 -1.53
CA LEU A 119 -6.14 -18.92 -0.69
C LEU A 119 -6.31 -20.42 -0.43
N THR A 120 -5.98 -21.28 -1.42
CA THR A 120 -6.14 -22.73 -1.30
C THR A 120 -5.09 -23.46 -2.12
N ASP A 121 -4.60 -24.57 -1.57
CA ASP A 121 -3.72 -25.52 -2.25
C ASP A 121 -4.46 -26.83 -2.51
N ALA A 122 -4.69 -27.15 -3.78
CA ALA A 122 -5.36 -28.37 -4.23
C ALA A 122 -4.36 -29.31 -4.94
N GLY A 123 -3.16 -29.46 -4.38
CA GLY A 123 -2.14 -30.38 -4.88
C GLY A 123 -1.39 -29.81 -6.07
N SER A 124 -1.92 -29.99 -7.28
CA SER A 124 -1.35 -29.47 -8.53
C SER A 124 -1.91 -28.10 -8.94
N LYS A 125 -2.99 -27.65 -8.29
CA LYS A 125 -3.69 -26.39 -8.57
C LYS A 125 -3.66 -25.49 -7.34
N LEU A 126 -3.66 -24.18 -7.56
CA LEU A 126 -3.75 -23.18 -6.52
C LEU A 126 -4.94 -22.26 -6.80
N LEU A 127 -5.70 -21.91 -5.76
CA LEU A 127 -6.59 -20.76 -5.79
C LEU A 127 -5.81 -19.55 -5.28
N VAL A 128 -5.71 -18.51 -6.10
CA VAL A 128 -4.93 -17.32 -5.80
C VAL A 128 -5.80 -16.08 -6.02
N ARG A 129 -5.81 -15.18 -5.03
CA ARG A 129 -6.42 -13.85 -5.16
C ARG A 129 -5.40 -12.89 -5.76
N PHE A 130 -5.61 -12.55 -7.02
CA PHE A 130 -4.90 -11.47 -7.73
C PHE A 130 -5.68 -10.16 -7.62
N GLN A 131 -5.09 -9.06 -8.10
CA GLN A 131 -5.78 -7.76 -8.17
C GLN A 131 -7.03 -7.82 -9.06
N MET A 132 -7.03 -8.67 -10.09
CA MET A 132 -8.15 -8.84 -11.03
C MET A 132 -9.25 -9.78 -10.53
N GLY A 133 -9.00 -10.53 -9.44
CA GLY A 133 -9.96 -11.50 -8.91
C GLY A 133 -9.32 -12.77 -8.36
N GLU A 134 -10.18 -13.68 -7.91
CA GLU A 134 -9.78 -15.01 -7.45
C GLU A 134 -9.74 -15.97 -8.64
N LEU A 135 -8.57 -16.57 -8.86
CA LEU A 135 -8.31 -17.41 -10.02
C LEU A 135 -7.64 -18.71 -9.59
N TRP A 136 -8.08 -19.80 -10.19
CA TRP A 136 -7.39 -21.09 -10.17
C TRP A 136 -6.27 -21.10 -11.21
N VAL A 137 -5.08 -21.53 -10.80
CA VAL A 137 -3.89 -21.65 -11.65
C VAL A 137 -3.18 -22.98 -11.42
N TRP A 138 -2.45 -23.45 -12.42
CA TRP A 138 -1.56 -24.60 -12.28
C TRP A 138 -0.29 -24.22 -11.50
N LYS A 139 0.15 -25.12 -10.62
CA LYS A 139 1.51 -25.06 -10.08
C LYS A 139 2.50 -25.40 -11.20
N SER A 140 3.52 -24.57 -11.35
CA SER A 140 4.68 -25.00 -12.13
C SER A 140 5.27 -26.24 -11.45
N ALA A 141 5.50 -27.31 -12.19
CA ALA A 141 6.34 -28.40 -11.70
C ALA A 141 7.68 -27.80 -11.29
N THR A 142 7.99 -27.84 -9.99
CA THR A 142 9.35 -27.56 -9.50
C THR A 142 10.25 -28.59 -10.15
N LYS A 143 11.08 -28.14 -11.11
CA LYS A 143 12.24 -28.92 -11.55
C LYS A 143 13.22 -29.07 -10.42
#